data_AF-A0A5C6BA74-F1
#
_entry.id   AF-A0A5C6BA74-F1
#
_cell.length_a   1.000
_cell.length_b   1.000
_cell.length_c   1.000
_cell.angle_alpha   90.00
_cell.angle_beta   90.00
_cell.angle_gamma   90.00
#
_symmetry.space_group_name_H-M   'P 1'
#
loop_
_entity.id
_entity.type
_entity.pdbx_description
1 polymer ?
#
loop_
_entity_poly.entity_id
_entity_poly.type
_entity_poly.pdbx_seq_one_letter_code
_entity_poly.pdbx_strand_id
1 'polypeptide(L)'
;MSPITAKAKLEDQELNDIPVLNPGDRFGRTWLLEISGSRTPLFLIVEAGSVGDAVEKLAENDCYGHHIIVDDDCLDGFPEGQRYYGQSGQVLNLRHLAIHGAERAAIPFPCRYFGDNLPDEGVLPADLDEWDWATR
;
A
#
# COMPACT_ATOMS: atom_id res chain seq x y z
N MET A 1 2.51 -3.02 -17.90
CA MET A 1 1.64 -4.01 -17.26
C MET A 1 0.30 -3.36 -17.01
N SER A 2 -0.80 -4.10 -17.17
CA SER A 2 -2.10 -3.67 -16.66
C SER A 2 -2.03 -3.52 -15.14
N PRO A 3 -2.77 -2.57 -14.54
CA PRO A 3 -2.75 -2.38 -13.09
C PRO A 3 -3.28 -3.65 -12.39
N ILE A 4 -2.54 -4.12 -11.38
CA ILE A 4 -3.00 -5.17 -10.48
C ILE A 4 -3.88 -4.55 -9.41
N THR A 5 -5.03 -5.18 -9.15
CA THR A 5 -5.90 -4.84 -8.02
C THR A 5 -5.96 -6.00 -7.04
N ALA A 6 -6.49 -5.75 -5.85
CA ALA A 6 -6.65 -6.76 -4.83
C ALA A 6 -8.08 -6.81 -4.30
N LYS A 7 -8.46 -8.01 -3.85
CA LYS A 7 -9.57 -8.20 -2.92
C LYS A 7 -9.02 -8.60 -1.56
N ALA A 8 -9.61 -8.05 -0.52
CA ALA A 8 -9.27 -8.37 0.84
C ALA A 8 -10.46 -8.19 1.78
N LYS A 9 -10.31 -8.68 3.01
CA LYS A 9 -11.30 -8.52 4.05
C LYS A 9 -10.69 -7.78 5.22
N LEU A 10 -11.31 -6.67 5.61
CA LEU A 10 -10.97 -5.94 6.82
C LEU A 10 -12.13 -6.09 7.80
N GLU A 11 -11.91 -6.87 8.87
CA GLU A 11 -12.97 -7.27 9.81
C GLU A 11 -14.18 -7.90 9.07
N ASP A 12 -15.35 -7.26 9.10
CA ASP A 12 -16.57 -7.71 8.40
C ASP A 12 -16.77 -7.02 7.03
N GLN A 13 -15.85 -6.15 6.62
CA GLN A 13 -15.93 -5.41 5.36
C GLN A 13 -15.14 -6.12 4.24
N GLU A 14 -15.85 -6.45 3.16
CA GLU A 14 -15.22 -6.90 1.92
C GLU A 14 -14.72 -5.68 1.13
N LEU A 15 -13.44 -5.67 0.81
CA LEU A 15 -12.77 -4.65 0.02
C LEU A 15 -12.46 -5.24 -1.35
N ASN A 16 -12.90 -4.56 -2.41
CA ASN A 16 -12.74 -5.01 -3.79
C ASN A 16 -12.03 -3.94 -4.61
N ASP A 17 -11.36 -4.37 -5.67
CA ASP A 17 -10.68 -3.51 -6.65
C ASP A 17 -9.70 -2.52 -6.01
N ILE A 18 -9.03 -2.95 -4.92
CA ILE A 18 -8.06 -2.15 -4.18
C ILE A 18 -6.80 -2.00 -5.03
N PRO A 19 -6.28 -0.79 -5.29
CA PRO A 19 -5.00 -0.63 -5.98
C PRO A 19 -3.85 -1.31 -5.23
N VAL A 20 -2.97 -1.98 -5.97
CA VAL A 20 -1.76 -2.62 -5.42
C VAL A 20 -0.52 -1.81 -5.82
N LEU A 21 0.28 -1.43 -4.82
CA LEU A 21 1.58 -0.81 -5.02
C LEU A 21 2.69 -1.84 -4.93
N ASN A 22 3.61 -1.80 -5.88
CA ASN A 22 4.78 -2.68 -6.03
C ASN A 22 4.45 -4.19 -6.05
N PRO A 23 3.45 -4.64 -6.84
CA PRO A 23 3.11 -6.05 -6.90
C PRO A 23 4.32 -6.90 -7.33
N GLY A 24 4.68 -7.91 -6.53
CA GLY A 24 5.81 -8.83 -6.78
C GLY A 24 7.16 -8.41 -6.16
N ASP A 25 7.27 -7.21 -5.57
CA ASP A 25 8.57 -6.71 -5.10
C ASP A 25 9.07 -7.36 -3.80
N ARG A 26 8.21 -7.99 -2.99
CA ARG A 26 8.58 -8.50 -1.65
C ARG A 26 7.94 -9.84 -1.31
N PHE A 27 7.96 -10.78 -2.27
CA PHE A 27 7.56 -12.17 -2.04
C PHE A 27 6.16 -12.29 -1.40
N GLY A 28 5.26 -11.37 -1.75
CA GLY A 28 3.89 -11.33 -1.27
C GLY A 28 3.67 -10.77 0.13
N ARG A 29 4.69 -10.14 0.75
CA ARG A 29 4.51 -9.44 2.04
C ARG A 29 3.72 -8.16 1.83
N THR A 30 2.44 -8.24 2.10
CA THR A 30 1.47 -7.18 1.82
C THR A 30 0.94 -6.52 3.09
N TRP A 31 0.66 -5.23 2.96
CA TRP A 31 0.10 -4.36 3.99
C TRP A 31 -1.12 -3.65 3.43
N LEU A 32 -2.20 -3.55 4.21
CA LEU A 32 -3.33 -2.72 3.85
C LEU A 32 -3.17 -1.35 4.51
N LEU A 33 -3.02 -0.32 3.69
CA LEU A 33 -2.98 1.07 4.12
C LEU A 33 -4.37 1.67 3.95
N GLU A 34 -4.87 2.29 5.00
CA GLU A 34 -6.12 3.03 5.03
C GLU A 34 -5.80 4.50 5.27
N ILE A 35 -6.12 5.33 4.28
CA ILE A 35 -6.01 6.77 4.36
C ILE A 35 -7.40 7.32 4.65
N SER A 36 -7.60 7.69 5.91
CA SER A 36 -8.79 8.38 6.39
C SER A 36 -8.72 9.89 6.12
N GLY A 37 -9.81 10.63 6.34
CA GLY A 37 -9.83 12.09 6.18
C GLY A 37 -10.59 12.60 4.95
N SER A 38 -11.17 11.70 4.16
CA SER A 38 -12.16 12.03 3.13
C SER A 38 -13.54 11.48 3.50
N ARG A 39 -14.58 11.73 2.68
CA ARG A 39 -15.93 11.16 2.87
C ARG A 39 -15.93 9.62 2.87
N THR A 40 -14.98 9.00 2.18
CA THR A 40 -14.76 7.55 2.12
C THR A 40 -13.28 7.26 2.29
N PRO A 41 -12.87 6.31 3.15
CA PRO A 41 -11.46 5.95 3.26
C PRO A 41 -10.90 5.46 1.93
N LEU A 42 -9.66 5.85 1.62
CA LEU A 42 -8.90 5.27 0.51
C LEU A 42 -8.13 4.07 1.05
N PHE A 43 -8.33 2.91 0.44
CA PHE A 43 -7.61 1.68 0.75
C PHE A 43 -6.58 1.39 -0.35
N LEU A 44 -5.39 0.98 0.05
CA LEU A 44 -4.29 0.58 -0.83
C LEU A 44 -3.66 -0.70 -0.28
N ILE A 45 -3.35 -1.66 -1.14
CA ILE A 45 -2.42 -2.74 -0.79
C ILE A 45 -1.02 -2.30 -1.18
N VAL A 46 -0.07 -2.46 -0.28
CA VAL A 46 1.34 -2.17 -0.55
C VAL A 46 2.16 -3.41 -0.25
N GLU A 47 2.92 -3.88 -1.23
CA GLU A 47 3.87 -4.96 -1.03
C GLU A 47 5.22 -4.39 -0.58
N ALA A 48 5.63 -4.73 0.65
CA ALA A 48 6.74 -4.09 1.35
C ALA A 48 7.33 -4.99 2.45
N GLY A 49 8.62 -4.81 2.75
CA GLY A 49 9.34 -5.65 3.72
C GLY A 49 8.96 -5.41 5.18
N SER A 50 8.49 -4.19 5.49
CA SER A 50 8.10 -3.72 6.82
C SER A 50 6.98 -2.67 6.72
N VAL A 51 6.40 -2.27 7.87
CA VAL A 51 5.50 -1.09 7.91
C VAL A 51 6.22 0.17 7.40
N GLY A 52 7.48 0.39 7.78
CA GLY A 52 8.24 1.57 7.37
C GLY A 52 8.41 1.62 5.86
N ASP A 53 8.82 0.50 5.26
CA ASP A 53 8.94 0.34 3.81
C ASP A 53 7.59 0.63 3.12
N ALA A 54 6.47 0.17 3.70
CA ALA A 54 5.14 0.41 3.11
C ALA A 54 4.78 1.90 3.06
N VAL A 55 5.11 2.65 4.12
CA VAL A 55 4.90 4.10 4.18
C VAL A 55 5.79 4.82 3.16
N GLU A 56 7.04 4.40 3.02
CA GLU A 56 7.97 4.96 2.03
C GLU A 56 7.45 4.72 0.61
N LYS A 57 6.97 3.50 0.31
CA LYS A 57 6.39 3.17 -0.98
C LYS A 57 5.10 3.91 -1.29
N LEU A 58 4.30 4.23 -0.28
CA LEU A 58 3.19 5.16 -0.46
C LEU A 58 3.70 6.58 -0.76
N ALA A 59 4.68 7.08 -0.01
CA ALA A 59 5.19 8.44 -0.18
C ALA A 59 5.86 8.65 -1.56
N GLU A 60 6.57 7.65 -2.08
CA GLU A 60 7.20 7.68 -3.39
C GLU A 60 6.23 7.48 -4.57
N ASN A 61 4.96 7.18 -4.29
CA ASN A 61 4.00 6.89 -5.35
C ASN A 61 3.45 8.17 -5.99
N ASP A 62 3.65 8.33 -7.30
CA ASP A 62 3.18 9.50 -8.05
C ASP A 62 1.67 9.75 -7.95
N CYS A 63 0.86 8.70 -7.84
CA CYS A 63 -0.59 8.81 -7.79
C CYS A 63 -1.12 9.06 -6.38
N TYR A 64 -0.49 8.50 -5.34
CA TYR A 64 -1.06 8.46 -3.98
C TYR A 64 -0.20 9.13 -2.90
N GLY A 65 1.06 9.45 -3.18
CA GLY A 65 1.97 10.04 -2.20
C GLY A 65 1.50 11.38 -1.65
N HIS A 66 0.81 12.17 -2.49
CA HIS A 66 0.22 13.46 -2.11
C HIS A 66 -0.80 13.37 -0.95
N HIS A 67 -1.28 12.17 -0.60
CA HIS A 67 -2.15 12.00 0.57
C HIS A 67 -1.41 12.06 1.91
N ILE A 68 -0.10 11.79 1.92
CA ILE A 68 0.70 11.75 3.15
C ILE A 68 1.89 12.70 3.11
N ILE A 69 2.27 13.24 1.95
CA ILE A 69 3.30 14.28 1.84
C ILE A 69 2.70 15.62 2.24
N VAL A 70 3.42 16.37 3.08
CA VAL A 70 3.10 17.75 3.43
C VAL A 70 3.76 18.67 2.42
N ASP A 71 2.97 19.54 1.80
CA ASP A 71 3.49 20.60 0.92
C ASP A 71 4.36 21.58 1.71
N ASP A 72 5.43 22.08 1.09
CA ASP A 72 6.38 23.00 1.71
C ASP A 72 5.68 24.26 2.28
N ASP A 73 4.67 24.77 1.58
CA ASP A 73 3.88 25.93 2.00
C ASP A 73 2.98 25.68 3.22
N CYS A 74 2.80 24.41 3.62
CA CYS A 74 2.00 24.00 4.78
C CYS A 74 2.87 23.55 5.98
N LEU A 75 4.20 23.69 5.90
CA LEU A 75 5.13 23.21 6.93
C LEU A 75 5.00 23.96 8.27
N ASP A 76 4.40 25.14 8.27
CA ASP A 76 4.08 25.92 9.47
C ASP A 76 3.08 25.19 10.39
N GLY A 77 2.18 24.39 9.80
CA GLY A 77 1.25 23.52 10.51
C GLY A 77 1.89 22.29 11.18
N PHE A 78 3.17 22.01 10.90
CA PHE A 78 3.89 20.84 11.39
C PHE A 78 5.17 21.28 12.11
N PRO A 79 5.13 21.47 13.44
CA PRO A 79 6.33 21.82 14.23
C PRO A 79 7.42 20.75 14.06
N GLU A 80 8.68 21.18 13.96
CA GLU A 80 9.81 20.30 13.60
C GLU A 80 9.92 19.03 14.47
N GLY A 81 9.72 19.16 15.78
CA GLY A 81 9.76 18.04 16.73
C GLY A 81 8.61 17.03 16.60
N GLN A 82 7.65 17.27 15.71
CA GLN A 82 6.51 16.40 15.42
C GLN A 82 6.50 15.88 13.98
N ARG A 83 7.55 16.19 13.19
CA ARG A 83 7.64 15.77 11.80
C ARG A 83 8.12 14.33 11.70
N TYR A 84 7.48 13.59 10.81
CA TYR A 84 8.03 12.36 10.25
C TYR A 84 8.69 12.69 8.92
N TYR A 85 9.81 12.05 8.61
CA TYR A 85 10.54 12.29 7.37
C TYR A 85 10.56 11.00 6.55
N GLY A 86 10.21 11.11 5.27
CA GLY A 86 10.47 10.06 4.29
C GLY A 86 11.96 10.02 3.93
N GLN A 87 12.39 8.97 3.23
CA GLN A 87 13.81 8.82 2.85
C GLN A 87 14.32 9.93 1.91
N SER A 88 13.43 10.55 1.13
CA SER A 88 13.80 11.69 0.27
C SER A 88 13.77 13.04 1.01
N GLY A 89 13.58 13.03 2.33
CA GLY A 89 13.59 14.23 3.18
C GLY A 89 12.28 14.99 3.25
N GLN A 90 11.23 14.53 2.54
CA GLN A 90 9.90 15.11 2.58
C GLN A 90 9.23 14.88 3.94
N VAL A 91 8.46 15.87 4.40
CA VAL A 91 7.69 15.78 5.65
C VAL A 91 6.43 14.97 5.40
N LEU A 92 6.16 14.01 6.27
CA LEU A 92 5.02 13.11 6.18
C LEU A 92 3.98 13.43 7.26
N ASN A 93 2.72 13.53 6.85
CA ASN A 93 1.56 13.57 7.73
C ASN A 93 0.92 12.19 7.84
N LEU A 94 1.25 11.48 8.91
CA LEU A 94 0.73 10.13 9.18
C LEU A 94 -0.53 10.12 10.04
N ARG A 95 -1.09 11.29 10.40
CA ARG A 95 -2.22 11.39 11.36
C ARG A 95 -3.45 10.60 10.93
N HIS A 96 -3.69 10.53 9.62
CA HIS A 96 -4.85 9.85 9.06
C HIS A 96 -4.52 8.52 8.39
N LEU A 97 -3.30 8.03 8.58
CA LEU A 97 -2.87 6.75 8.03
C LEU A 97 -3.03 5.65 9.09
N ALA A 98 -3.89 4.68 8.80
CA ALA A 98 -3.92 3.41 9.51
C ALA A 98 -3.25 2.33 8.65
N ILE A 99 -2.50 1.44 9.30
CA ILE A 99 -1.75 0.36 8.64
C ILE A 99 -2.18 -0.94 9.28
N HIS A 100 -2.71 -1.83 8.44
CA HIS A 100 -3.26 -3.10 8.85
C HIS A 100 -2.32 -4.23 8.41
N GLY A 101 -1.97 -5.08 9.36
CA GLY A 101 -1.13 -6.26 9.14
C GLY A 101 -0.28 -6.62 10.37
N ALA A 102 0.33 -7.80 10.33
CA ALA A 102 1.20 -8.29 11.40
C ALA A 102 2.66 -8.38 10.93
N GLU A 103 3.53 -7.49 11.43
CA GLU A 103 4.96 -7.34 11.05
C GLU A 103 5.78 -8.63 11.06
N ARG A 104 5.44 -9.58 11.94
CA ARG A 104 6.17 -10.85 12.09
C ARG A 104 5.48 -12.02 11.40
N ALA A 105 4.35 -11.80 10.74
CA ALA A 105 3.70 -12.82 9.94
C ALA A 105 4.40 -12.96 8.58
N ALA A 106 4.38 -14.18 8.04
CA ALA A 106 4.83 -14.45 6.67
C ALA A 106 4.01 -13.65 5.66
N ILE A 107 2.69 -13.55 5.90
CA ILE A 107 1.76 -12.73 5.15
C ILE A 107 1.21 -11.68 6.13
N PRO A 108 1.74 -10.44 6.17
CA PRO A 108 1.32 -9.45 7.15
C PRO A 108 -0.16 -9.12 7.05
N PHE A 109 -0.69 -8.91 5.84
CA PHE A 109 -2.10 -8.72 5.59
C PHE A 109 -2.59 -9.61 4.43
N PRO A 110 -3.57 -10.51 4.64
CA PRO A 110 -4.01 -11.44 3.60
C PRO A 110 -4.84 -10.73 2.53
N CYS A 111 -4.50 -10.96 1.26
CA CYS A 111 -5.28 -10.50 0.11
C CYS A 111 -5.09 -11.44 -1.10
N ARG A 112 -5.85 -11.21 -2.18
CA ARG A 112 -5.68 -11.86 -3.48
C ARG A 112 -5.56 -10.83 -4.59
N TYR A 113 -4.63 -11.05 -5.50
CA TYR A 113 -4.37 -10.18 -6.66
C TYR A 113 -5.20 -10.60 -7.87
N PHE A 114 -5.64 -9.60 -8.62
CA PHE A 114 -6.43 -9.72 -9.84
C PHE A 114 -5.87 -8.76 -10.91
N GLY A 115 -6.05 -9.11 -12.19
CA GLY A 115 -5.58 -8.32 -13.32
C GLY A 115 -5.75 -9.10 -14.63
N ASP A 116 -5.55 -8.42 -15.77
CA ASP A 116 -5.90 -8.95 -17.09
C ASP A 116 -5.23 -10.29 -17.47
N ASN A 117 -4.08 -10.60 -16.87
CA ASN A 117 -3.31 -11.82 -17.15
C ASN A 117 -3.28 -12.81 -15.97
N LEU A 118 -4.17 -12.63 -14.98
CA LEU A 118 -4.28 -13.51 -13.82
C LEU A 118 -5.54 -14.37 -13.92
N PRO A 119 -5.57 -15.57 -13.29
CA PRO A 119 -6.78 -16.38 -13.17
C PRO A 119 -7.97 -15.59 -12.58
N ASP A 120 -9.19 -15.97 -12.98
CA ASP A 120 -10.43 -15.33 -12.51
C ASP A 120 -10.61 -15.42 -10.99
N GLU A 121 -10.08 -16.47 -10.37
CA GLU A 121 -10.06 -16.66 -8.91
C GLU A 121 -9.02 -15.80 -8.18
N GLY A 122 -8.14 -15.14 -8.94
CA GLY A 122 -7.00 -14.37 -8.45
C GLY A 122 -5.87 -15.23 -7.89
N VAL A 123 -4.70 -14.62 -7.74
CA VAL A 123 -3.50 -15.27 -7.22
C VAL A 123 -3.16 -14.79 -5.82
N LEU A 124 -2.39 -15.59 -5.06
CA LEU A 124 -1.77 -15.08 -3.85
C LEU A 124 -0.61 -14.14 -4.23
N PRO A 125 -0.36 -13.08 -3.46
CA PRO A 125 0.76 -12.18 -3.71
C PRO A 125 2.11 -12.88 -3.87
N ALA A 126 2.36 -13.93 -3.08
CA ALA A 126 3.60 -14.69 -3.11
C ALA A 126 3.79 -15.53 -4.39
N ASP A 127 2.70 -15.82 -5.10
CA ASP A 127 2.71 -16.63 -6.32
C ASP A 127 2.75 -15.75 -7.58
N LEU A 128 2.72 -14.41 -7.45
CA LEU A 128 2.61 -13.52 -8.60
C LEU A 128 3.76 -13.67 -9.60
N ASP A 129 4.99 -13.83 -9.09
CA ASP A 129 6.16 -14.06 -9.93
C ASP A 129 5.99 -15.30 -10.81
N GLU A 130 5.27 -16.31 -10.33
CA GLU A 130 5.00 -17.52 -11.10
C GLU A 130 4.19 -17.28 -12.38
N TRP A 131 3.40 -16.21 -12.38
CA TRP A 131 2.53 -15.83 -13.48
C TRP A 131 3.14 -14.74 -14.39
N ASP A 132 4.05 -13.90 -13.89
CA ASP A 132 4.78 -12.94 -14.75
C ASP A 132 5.78 -13.66 -15.69
N TRP A 133 6.34 -14.81 -15.28
CA TRP A 133 7.18 -15.61 -16.20
C TRP A 133 6.41 -16.57 -17.10
N ALA A 134 5.22 -17.04 -16.70
CA ALA A 134 4.41 -17.98 -17.49
C ALA A 134 3.70 -17.31 -18.68
N THR A 135 3.66 -15.98 -18.73
CA THR A 135 2.93 -15.20 -19.73
C THR A 135 3.82 -14.39 -20.69
N ARG A 136 5.14 -14.62 -20.69
CA ARG A 136 6.11 -14.04 -21.66
C ARG A 136 6.53 -15.00 -22.77
#